data_AF-A0A2V5PHK8-F1
#
_entry.id   AF-A0A2V5PHK8-F1
#
_cell.length_a   1.000
_cell.length_b   1.000
_cell.length_c   1.000
_cell.angle_alpha   90.00
_cell.angle_beta   90.00
_cell.angle_gamma   90.00
#
_symmetry.space_group_name_H-M   'P 1'
#
loop_
_entity.id
_entity.type
_entity.pdbx_description
1 polymer ?
#
loop_
_entity_poly.entity_id
_entity_poly.type
_entity_poly.pdbx_seq_one_letter_code
_entity_poly.pdbx_strand_id
1 'polypeptide(L)' 'MSARAPLVFKFATEDWEFEQIHRLNYKTFVEEIPQHQASPVQRLVDKFHAENTYLICLSARKLV' A
#
# COMPACT_ATOMS: atom_id res chain seq x y z
N MET A 1 18.22 -11.41 18.00
CA MET A 1 16.81 -11.29 17.60
C MET A 1 16.53 -9.81 17.39
N SER A 2 16.33 -9.34 16.16
CA SER A 2 15.97 -7.93 15.94
C SER A 2 14.60 -7.68 16.55
N ALA A 3 14.51 -6.74 17.49
CA ALA A 3 13.23 -6.28 18.00
C ALA A 3 12.40 -5.78 16.81
N ARG A 4 11.25 -6.42 16.55
CA ARG A 4 10.32 -5.93 15.53
C ARG A 4 9.87 -4.54 15.95
N ALA A 5 9.93 -3.58 15.03
CA ALA A 5 9.38 -2.27 15.29
C ALA A 5 7.88 -2.39 15.62
N PRO A 6 7.36 -1.56 16.53
CA PRO A 6 5.96 -1.62 16.93
C PRO A 6 5.05 -1.47 15.72
N LEU A 7 3.93 -2.19 15.76
CA LEU A 7 2.87 -2.08 14.76
C LEU A 7 1.97 -0.91 15.12
N VAL A 8 1.73 -0.02 14.14
CA VAL A 8 0.86 1.14 14.28
C VAL A 8 -0.26 1.01 13.27
N PHE A 9 -1.50 1.02 13.77
CA PHE A 9 -2.69 1.02 12.94
C PHE A 9 -3.25 2.44 12.89
N LYS A 10 -3.42 2.98 11.69
CA LYS A 10 -3.98 4.33 11.49
C LYS A 10 -4.68 4.43 10.14
N PHE A 11 -5.47 5.49 9.98
CA PHE A 11 -5.93 5.89 8.66
C PHE A 11 -4.79 6.57 7.90
N ALA A 12 -4.63 6.27 6.61
CA ALA A 12 -3.64 6.93 5.76
C ALA A 12 -4.05 8.38 5.51
N THR A 13 -3.13 9.30 5.73
CA THR A 13 -3.32 10.75 5.60
C THR A 13 -2.16 11.44 4.90
N GLU A 14 -1.04 10.74 4.68
CA GLU A 14 0.19 11.31 4.14
C GLU A 14 0.51 10.72 2.75
N ASP A 15 1.07 11.53 1.84
CA ASP A 15 1.37 11.13 0.46
C ASP A 15 2.22 9.85 0.37
N TRP A 16 3.22 9.70 1.24
CA TRP A 16 4.08 8.52 1.24
C TRP A 16 3.37 7.24 1.71
N GLU A 17 2.28 7.37 2.47
CA GLU A 17 1.43 6.23 2.85
C GLU A 17 0.62 5.78 1.63
N PHE A 18 0.04 6.73 0.89
CA PHE A 18 -0.69 6.44 -0.35
C PHE A 18 0.20 5.82 -1.42
N GLU A 19 1.43 6.31 -1.59
CA GLU A 19 2.40 5.69 -2.51
C GLU A 19 2.71 4.23 -2.14
N GLN A 20 2.85 3.92 -0.84
CA GLN A 20 3.06 2.54 -0.40
C GLN A 20 1.82 1.67 -0.62
N ILE A 21 0.62 2.20 -0.40
CA ILE A 21 -0.64 1.51 -0.71
C ILE A 21 -0.68 1.17 -2.21
N HIS A 22 -0.37 2.11 -3.10
CA HIS A 22 -0.44 1.87 -4.54
C HIS A 22 0.59 0.85 -5.03
N ARG A 23 1.78 0.81 -4.41
CA ARG A 23 2.78 -0.23 -4.68
C ARG A 23 2.33 -1.59 -4.16
N LEU A 24 1.74 -1.66 -2.96
CA LEU A 24 1.20 -2.90 -2.43
C LEU A 24 0.07 -3.42 -3.33
N ASN A 25 -0.87 -2.56 -3.72
CA ASN A 25 -1.94 -2.91 -4.64
C ASN A 25 -1.40 -3.45 -5.96
N TYR A 26 -0.33 -2.84 -6.51
CA TYR A 26 0.30 -3.35 -7.72
C TYR A 26 0.84 -4.77 -7.52
N LYS A 27 1.66 -4.99 -6.49
CA LYS A 27 2.23 -6.30 -6.18
C LYS A 27 1.14 -7.35 -6.03
N THR A 28 0.08 -7.05 -5.28
CA THR A 28 -1.00 -8.00 -5.02
C THR A 28 -1.88 -8.25 -6.24
N PHE A 29 -2.38 -7.21 -6.90
CA PHE A 29 -3.41 -7.38 -7.94
C PHE A 29 -2.87 -7.47 -9.36
N VAL A 30 -1.60 -7.13 -9.59
CA VAL A 30 -0.94 -7.30 -10.89
C VAL A 30 -0.01 -8.51 -10.87
N GLU A 31 0.88 -8.60 -9.87
CA GLU A 31 1.92 -9.63 -9.87
C GLU A 31 1.45 -10.95 -9.25
N GLU A 32 0.69 -10.91 -8.15
CA GLU A 32 0.28 -12.12 -7.42
C GLU A 32 -1.05 -12.73 -7.92
N ILE A 33 -2.09 -11.93 -8.13
CA ILE A 33 -3.46 -12.40 -8.49
C ILE A 33 -3.82 -12.20 -9.99
N PRO A 34 -2.87 -11.79 -10.84
CA PRO A 34 -3.06 -11.12 -12.16
C PRO A 34 -4.47 -10.60 -12.52
N GLN A 35 -5.07 -9.74 -11.71
CA GLN A 35 -6.37 -9.11 -12.00
C GLN A 35 -6.26 -7.90 -12.94
N HIS A 36 -5.08 -7.26 -12.99
CA HIS A 36 -4.81 -6.09 -13.82
C HIS A 36 -3.58 -6.31 -14.72
N GLN A 37 -3.52 -5.58 -15.84
CA GLN A 37 -2.35 -5.59 -16.72
C GLN A 37 -1.14 -4.93 -16.05
N ALA A 38 0.04 -5.48 -16.31
CA ALA A 38 1.29 -4.91 -15.84
C ALA A 38 1.54 -3.52 -16.44
N SER A 39 2.05 -2.62 -15.60
CA SER A 39 2.41 -1.26 -15.97
C SER A 39 3.86 -1.00 -15.58
N PRO A 40 4.66 -0.35 -16.43
CA PRO A 40 6.07 -0.08 -16.15
C PRO A 40 6.29 0.83 -14.92
N VAL A 41 5.24 1.53 -14.47
CA VAL A 41 5.30 2.42 -13.29
C VAL A 41 5.27 1.63 -11.97
N GLN A 42 4.93 0.33 -11.99
CA GLN A 42 4.81 -0.55 -10.81
C GLN A 42 3.94 0.04 -9.69
N ARG A 43 2.85 0.70 -10.10
CA ARG A 43 1.90 1.39 -9.24
C ARG A 43 0.49 1.09 -9.72
N LEU A 44 -0.40 0.75 -8.79
CA LEU A 44 -1.82 0.56 -9.06
C LEU A 44 -2.62 1.50 -8.17
N VAL A 45 -3.20 2.53 -8.79
CA VAL A 45 -4.09 3.49 -8.13
C VAL A 45 -5.52 3.04 -8.36
N ASP A 46 -6.29 2.89 -7.28
CA ASP A 46 -7.71 2.57 -7.38
C ASP A 46 -8.48 3.73 -8.03
N LYS A 47 -9.50 3.42 -8.84
CA LYS A 47 -10.33 4.43 -9.52
C LYS A 47 -11.06 5.36 -8.55
N PHE A 48 -11.35 4.91 -7.32
CA PHE A 48 -12.01 5.68 -6.27
C PHE A 48 -11.03 6.18 -5.22
N HIS A 49 -9.73 6.24 -5.53
CA HIS A 49 -8.69 6.65 -4.57
C HIS A 49 -9.01 7.97 -3.84
N ALA A 50 -9.62 8.94 -4.53
CA ALA A 50 -10.01 10.23 -3.94
C ALA A 50 -11.15 10.14 -2.91
N GLU A 51 -11.95 9.08 -2.95
CA GLU A 51 -13.10 8.85 -2.06
C GLU A 51 -12.78 7.80 -0.99
N ASN A 52 -11.75 6.98 -1.22
CA ASN A 52 -11.38 5.87 -0.36
C ASN A 52 -10.71 6.36 0.94
N THR A 53 -11.14 5.77 2.06
CA THR A 53 -10.44 5.87 3.34
C THR A 53 -9.68 4.56 3.59
N TYR A 54 -8.36 4.65 3.73
CA TYR A 54 -7.51 3.47 3.91
C TYR A 54 -7.13 3.30 5.37
N LEU A 55 -7.42 2.13 5.95
CA LEU A 55 -6.85 1.71 7.22
C LEU A 55 -5.56 0.93 6.93
N ILE A 56 -4.43 1.38 7.48
CA ILE A 56 -3.11 0.81 7.23
C ILE A 56 -2.46 0.30 8.51
N CYS A 57 -1.59 -0.69 8.36
CA CYS A 57 -0.66 -1.16 9.37
C CYS A 57 0.77 -0.76 8.98
N LEU A 58 1.48 -0.10 9.90
CA LEU A 58 2.86 0.31 9.71
C LEU A 58 3.75 -0.40 10.73
N SER A 59 4.91 -0.86 10.26
CA SER A 59 6.06 -1.16 11.11
C SER A 59 7.10 -0.06 10.89
N ALA A 60 7.26 0.82 11.89
CA ALA A 60 7.98 2.10 11.76
C ALA A 60 7.42 2.98 10.62
N ARG A 61 8.05 2.99 9.43
CA ARG A 61 7.62 3.77 8.25
C ARG A 61 7.27 2.91 7.03
N LYS A 62 7.15 1.59 7.23
CA LYS A 62 6.88 0.64 6.17
C LYS A 62 5.51 0.01 6.34
N LEU A 63 4.73 -0.02 5.27
CA LEU A 63 3.45 -0.71 5.22
C LEU A 63 3.69 -2.24 5.22
N VAL A 64 2.97 -2.97 6.07
CA VAL A 64 3.14 -4.41 6.31
C VAL A 64 1.87 -5.21 6.10
#